data_AF-A0A7W9CYL2-F1
#
_entry.id   AF-A0A7W9CYL2-F1
#
_cell.length_a   1.000
_cell.length_b   1.000
_cell.length_c   1.000
_cell.angle_alpha   90.00
_cell.angle_beta   90.00
_cell.angle_gamma   90.00
#
_symmetry.space_group_name_H-M   'P 1'
#
loop_
_entity.id
_entity.type
_entity.pdbx_description
1 polymer ?
#
loop_
_entity_poly.entity_id
_entity_poly.type
_entity_poly.pdbx_seq_one_letter_code
_entity_poly.pdbx_strand_id
1 'polypeptide(L)'
;MMGLPRCMTFGGSKVDAAVARELLRAVEPLAIEATFEAERMHRERQEDQRHIHDLERQQARYEASLAERRYAACDPDNRLIAAQLEKNWETALRRVRDLEVRRPAESPSTIEVDPGTFANLADNLQAAWESPDVTMRVRQQLLRTLIADIVVDVDDEVRDVVLTIH
;
A
#
# COMPACT_ATOMS: atom_id res chain seq x y z
N MET A 1 40.31 -21.18 -19.54
CA MET A 1 38.87 -21.44 -19.75
C MET A 1 38.37 -20.33 -20.67
N MET A 2 38.34 -20.58 -21.99
CA MET A 2 37.95 -19.58 -22.99
C MET A 2 36.44 -19.37 -22.93
N GLY A 3 36.02 -18.11 -22.83
CA GLY A 3 34.60 -17.74 -22.93
C GLY A 3 34.04 -18.10 -24.30
N LEU A 4 32.77 -18.50 -24.32
CA LEU A 4 32.03 -18.80 -25.54
C LEU A 4 32.16 -17.65 -26.56
N PRO A 5 32.22 -17.95 -27.88
CA PRO A 5 32.27 -16.93 -28.91
C PRO A 5 31.08 -15.98 -28.75
N ARG A 6 31.35 -14.66 -28.75
CA ARG A 6 30.31 -13.65 -28.64
C ARG A 6 29.49 -13.68 -29.93
N CYS A 7 28.22 -14.08 -29.82
CA CYS A 7 27.32 -14.16 -30.97
C CYS A 7 27.06 -12.78 -31.61
N MET A 8 27.08 -11.69 -30.82
CA MET A 8 26.78 -10.32 -31.25
C MET A 8 27.45 -9.29 -30.32
N THR A 9 27.74 -8.07 -30.82
CA THR A 9 28.21 -6.95 -29.97
C THR A 9 27.62 -5.63 -30.45
N PHE A 10 26.91 -4.90 -29.58
CA PHE A 10 26.37 -3.56 -29.84
C PHE A 10 26.40 -2.70 -28.57
N GLY A 11 26.17 -1.39 -28.71
CA GLY A 11 26.18 -0.45 -27.59
C GLY A 11 24.92 -0.56 -26.72
N GLY A 12 25.09 -0.87 -25.43
CA GLY A 12 23.97 -1.07 -24.50
C GLY A 12 23.17 0.20 -24.18
N SER A 13 23.79 1.38 -24.15
CA SER A 13 23.12 2.61 -23.70
C SER A 13 21.91 3.03 -24.57
N LYS A 14 21.97 2.81 -25.88
CA LYS A 14 20.85 3.09 -26.78
C LYS A 14 19.73 2.06 -26.63
N VAL A 15 20.09 0.80 -26.38
CA VAL A 15 19.14 -0.30 -26.14
C VAL A 15 18.43 -0.10 -24.81
N ASP A 16 19.17 0.22 -23.75
CA ASP A 16 18.60 0.51 -22.43
C ASP A 16 17.57 1.65 -22.50
N ALA A 17 17.89 2.73 -23.24
CA ALA A 17 16.98 3.86 -23.41
C ALA A 17 15.75 3.53 -24.26
N ALA A 18 15.88 2.65 -25.26
CA ALA A 18 14.76 2.19 -26.09
C ALA A 18 13.82 1.28 -25.29
N VAL A 19 14.38 0.29 -24.57
CA VAL A 19 13.63 -0.62 -23.71
C VAL A 19 12.90 0.14 -22.60
N ALA A 20 13.57 1.09 -21.94
CA ALA A 20 12.93 1.91 -20.91
C ALA A 20 11.75 2.72 -21.48
N ARG A 21 11.88 3.31 -22.66
CA ARG A 21 10.80 4.09 -23.29
C ARG A 21 9.58 3.24 -23.62
N GLU A 22 9.78 2.06 -24.22
CA GLU A 22 8.67 1.17 -24.57
C GLU A 22 7.99 0.58 -23.32
N LEU A 23 8.78 0.25 -22.29
CA LEU A 23 8.26 -0.17 -20.99
C LEU A 23 7.35 0.91 -20.37
N LEU A 24 7.83 2.15 -20.32
CA LEU A 24 7.09 3.26 -19.71
C LEU A 24 5.78 3.54 -20.46
N ARG A 25 5.78 3.44 -21.79
CA ARG A 25 4.55 3.53 -22.61
C ARG A 25 3.56 2.39 -22.34
N ALA A 26 4.06 1.16 -22.18
CA ALA A 26 3.20 0.00 -21.93
C ALA A 26 2.57 0.05 -20.53
N VAL A 27 3.30 0.58 -19.55
CA VAL A 27 2.86 0.65 -18.14
C VAL A 27 1.98 1.86 -17.85
N GLU A 28 2.07 2.93 -18.65
CA GLU A 28 1.32 4.17 -18.41
C GLU A 28 -0.19 3.95 -18.16
N PRO A 29 -0.94 3.19 -18.98
CA PRO A 29 -2.37 2.96 -18.72
C PRO A 29 -2.61 2.10 -17.46
N LEU A 30 -1.73 1.13 -17.22
CA LEU A 30 -1.82 0.22 -16.07
C LEU A 30 -1.49 0.93 -14.75
N ALA A 31 -0.60 1.92 -14.78
CA ALA A 31 -0.23 2.71 -13.62
C ALA A 31 -1.39 3.60 -13.14
N ILE A 32 -2.24 4.09 -14.05
CA ILE A 32 -3.45 4.84 -13.69
C ILE A 32 -4.44 3.92 -12.97
N GLU A 33 -4.76 2.76 -13.56
CA GLU A 33 -5.69 1.79 -12.98
C GLU A 33 -5.18 1.26 -11.63
N ALA A 34 -3.91 0.90 -11.55
CA ALA A 34 -3.28 0.44 -10.33
C ALA A 34 -3.31 1.48 -9.21
N THR A 35 -3.24 2.78 -9.56
CA THR A 35 -3.31 3.83 -8.55
C THR A 35 -4.73 4.01 -8.00
N PHE A 36 -5.75 4.02 -8.87
CA PHE A 36 -7.14 4.06 -8.43
C PHE A 36 -7.51 2.85 -7.58
N GLU A 37 -7.04 1.65 -7.96
CA GLU A 37 -7.26 0.44 -7.17
C GLU A 37 -6.52 0.52 -5.83
N ALA A 38 -5.29 1.03 -5.80
CA ALA A 38 -4.54 1.23 -4.56
C ALA A 38 -5.23 2.23 -3.62
N GLU A 39 -5.76 3.34 -4.15
CA GLU A 39 -6.56 4.31 -3.40
C GLU A 39 -7.83 3.68 -2.85
N ARG A 40 -8.55 2.91 -3.68
CA ARG A 40 -9.77 2.21 -3.28
C ARG A 40 -9.48 1.24 -2.15
N MET A 41 -8.49 0.36 -2.31
CA MET A 41 -8.06 -0.58 -1.28
C MET A 41 -7.63 0.13 0.00
N HIS A 42 -6.97 1.29 -0.11
CA HIS A 42 -6.58 2.09 1.05
C HIS A 42 -7.80 2.66 1.76
N ARG A 43 -8.78 3.19 1.02
CA ARG A 43 -10.03 3.72 1.56
C ARG A 43 -10.86 2.63 2.25
N GLU A 44 -11.03 1.48 1.61
CA GLU A 44 -11.72 0.32 2.18
C GLU A 44 -11.05 -0.11 3.50
N ARG A 45 -9.71 -0.22 3.54
CA ARG A 45 -8.99 -0.52 4.78
C ARG A 45 -9.21 0.53 5.88
N GLN A 46 -9.25 1.82 5.54
CA GLN A 46 -9.54 2.86 6.52
C GLN A 46 -10.97 2.77 7.06
N GLU A 47 -11.94 2.49 6.19
CA GLU A 47 -13.34 2.30 6.56
C GLU A 47 -13.51 1.08 7.48
N ASP A 48 -12.87 -0.04 7.15
CA ASP A 48 -12.86 -1.25 7.97
C ASP A 48 -12.25 -0.99 9.36
N GLN A 49 -11.13 -0.28 9.41
CA GLN A 49 -10.49 0.10 10.68
C GLN A 49 -11.40 0.99 11.54
N ARG A 50 -12.08 1.97 10.93
CA ARG A 50 -13.06 2.81 11.63
C ARG A 50 -14.22 1.97 12.14
N HIS A 51 -14.75 1.08 11.29
CA HIS A 51 -15.87 0.21 11.65
C HIS A 51 -15.53 -0.70 12.84
N ILE A 52 -14.37 -1.36 12.82
CA ILE A 52 -13.89 -2.19 13.92
C ILE A 52 -13.79 -1.36 15.21
N HIS A 53 -13.18 -0.18 15.13
CA HIS A 53 -13.02 0.69 16.30
C HIS A 53 -14.36 1.17 16.87
N ASP A 54 -15.35 1.44 16.01
CA ASP A 54 -16.71 1.80 16.42
C ASP A 54 -17.43 0.64 17.10
N LEU A 55 -17.30 -0.58 16.58
CA LEU A 55 -17.83 -1.79 17.21
C LEU A 55 -17.21 -2.03 18.60
N GLU A 56 -15.90 -1.89 18.73
CA GLU A 56 -15.21 -2.01 20.03
C GLU A 56 -15.72 -0.99 21.05
N ARG A 57 -15.96 0.25 20.63
CA ARG A 57 -16.54 1.31 21.48
C ARG A 57 -17.97 0.96 21.90
N GLN A 58 -18.79 0.49 20.98
CA GLN A 58 -20.16 0.07 21.27
C GLN A 58 -20.19 -1.08 22.27
N GLN A 59 -19.33 -2.09 22.08
CA GLN A 59 -19.21 -3.21 22.98
C GLN A 59 -18.79 -2.76 24.39
N ALA A 60 -17.75 -1.92 24.50
CA ALA A 60 -17.28 -1.44 25.80
C ALA A 60 -18.36 -0.63 26.54
N ARG A 61 -19.12 0.21 25.83
CA ARG A 61 -20.25 0.96 26.40
C ARG A 61 -21.34 0.02 26.91
N TYR A 62 -21.69 -0.99 26.12
CA TYR A 62 -22.66 -1.99 26.52
C TYR A 62 -22.23 -2.75 27.78
N GLU A 63 -20.97 -3.19 27.84
CA GLU A 63 -20.39 -3.88 29.00
C GLU A 63 -20.44 -2.99 30.26
N ALA A 64 -20.11 -1.71 30.14
CA ALA A 64 -20.18 -0.75 31.24
C ALA A 64 -21.62 -0.58 31.76
N SER A 65 -22.60 -0.38 30.87
CA SER A 65 -24.02 -0.29 31.24
C SER A 65 -24.55 -1.59 31.86
N LEU A 66 -24.07 -2.74 31.41
CA LEU A 66 -24.45 -4.02 32.00
C LEU A 66 -23.86 -4.19 33.42
N ALA A 67 -22.60 -3.81 33.61
CA ALA A 67 -21.95 -3.84 34.92
C ALA A 67 -22.63 -2.90 35.93
N GLU A 68 -23.01 -1.70 35.49
CA GLU A 68 -23.79 -0.74 36.28
C GLU A 68 -25.10 -1.36 36.78
N ARG A 69 -25.92 -1.93 35.88
CA ARG A 69 -27.19 -2.57 36.26
C ARG A 69 -27.00 -3.73 37.24
N ARG A 70 -25.93 -4.50 37.09
CA ARG A 70 -25.60 -5.62 38.00
C ARG A 70 -25.21 -5.10 39.39
N TYR A 71 -24.41 -4.04 39.46
CA TYR A 71 -24.07 -3.39 40.72
C TYR A 71 -25.32 -2.81 41.40
N ALA A 72 -26.15 -2.07 40.67
CA ALA A 72 -27.37 -1.45 41.19
C ALA A 72 -28.41 -2.47 41.69
N ALA A 73 -28.42 -3.69 41.14
CA ALA A 73 -29.31 -4.77 41.57
C ALA A 73 -28.74 -5.63 42.72
N CYS A 74 -27.50 -5.39 43.16
CA CYS A 74 -26.87 -6.16 44.24
C CYS A 74 -27.48 -5.79 45.60
N ASP A 75 -27.78 -6.81 46.41
CA ASP A 75 -28.17 -6.60 47.81
C ASP A 75 -26.99 -5.99 48.60
N PRO A 76 -27.19 -4.87 49.35
CA PRO A 76 -26.14 -4.24 50.14
C PRO A 76 -25.57 -5.12 51.27
N ASP A 77 -26.29 -6.14 51.73
CA ASP A 77 -25.79 -7.09 52.72
C ASP A 77 -24.69 -7.99 52.15
N ASN A 78 -24.63 -8.15 50.82
CA ASN A 78 -23.60 -8.91 50.11
C ASN A 78 -22.35 -8.06 49.82
N ARG A 79 -21.75 -7.47 50.85
CA ARG A 79 -20.66 -6.47 50.74
C ARG A 79 -19.48 -6.89 49.86
N LEU A 80 -19.07 -8.16 49.92
CA LEU A 80 -17.98 -8.68 49.08
C LEU A 80 -18.36 -8.74 47.59
N ILE A 81 -19.61 -9.09 47.29
CA ILE A 81 -20.13 -9.14 45.92
C ILE A 81 -20.28 -7.72 45.38
N ALA A 82 -20.81 -6.80 46.19
CA ALA A 82 -20.93 -5.38 45.84
C ALA A 82 -19.56 -4.77 45.49
N ALA A 83 -18.54 -4.99 46.32
CA ALA A 83 -17.19 -4.50 46.06
C ALA A 83 -16.57 -5.09 44.77
N GLN A 84 -16.84 -6.37 44.47
CA GLN A 84 -16.37 -6.98 43.23
C GLN A 84 -17.10 -6.44 42.00
N LEU A 85 -18.42 -6.21 42.09
CA LEU A 85 -19.22 -5.64 41.01
C LEU A 85 -18.83 -4.18 40.73
N GLU A 86 -18.56 -3.40 41.77
CA GLU A 86 -18.03 -2.04 41.66
C GLU A 86 -16.70 -2.03 40.92
N LYS A 87 -15.74 -2.85 41.34
CA LYS A 87 -14.44 -2.98 40.65
C LYS A 87 -14.60 -3.38 39.17
N ASN A 88 -15.54 -4.27 38.87
CA ASN A 88 -15.83 -4.67 37.49
C ASN A 88 -16.42 -3.51 36.67
N TRP A 89 -17.32 -2.72 37.27
CA TRP A 89 -17.91 -1.54 36.65
C TRP A 89 -16.85 -0.45 36.39
N GLU A 90 -16.01 -0.14 37.37
CA GLU A 90 -14.89 0.79 37.23
C GLU A 90 -13.91 0.37 36.12
N THR A 91 -13.67 -0.94 35.98
CA THR A 91 -12.81 -1.47 34.92
C THR A 91 -13.45 -1.29 33.55
N ALA A 92 -14.75 -1.55 33.41
CA ALA A 92 -15.48 -1.32 32.18
C ALA A 92 -15.52 0.17 31.80
N LEU A 93 -15.73 1.07 32.77
CA LEU A 93 -15.69 2.52 32.56
C LEU A 93 -14.31 3.02 32.12
N ARG A 94 -13.22 2.46 32.68
CA ARG A 94 -11.86 2.76 32.21
C ARG A 94 -11.66 2.32 30.77
N ARG A 95 -12.10 1.12 30.39
CA ARG A 95 -12.05 0.63 29.01
C ARG A 95 -12.79 1.55 28.03
N VAL A 96 -13.99 2.02 28.39
CA VAL A 96 -14.73 3.00 27.58
C VAL A 96 -13.91 4.27 27.40
N ARG A 97 -13.37 4.84 28.49
CA ARG A 97 -12.56 6.05 28.44
C ARG A 97 -11.32 5.88 27.55
N ASP A 98 -10.62 4.75 27.68
CA ASP A 98 -9.43 4.47 26.90
C ASP A 98 -9.75 4.41 25.40
N LEU A 99 -10.86 3.77 25.01
CA LEU A 99 -11.32 3.71 23.62
C LEU A 99 -11.89 5.05 23.11
N GLU A 100 -12.35 5.93 24.00
CA GLU A 100 -12.81 7.27 23.64
C GLU A 100 -11.66 8.25 23.41
N VAL A 101 -10.63 8.16 24.25
CA VAL A 101 -9.41 8.98 24.18
C VAL A 101 -8.50 8.51 23.04
N ARG A 102 -8.47 7.21 22.77
CA ARG A 102 -7.77 6.65 21.62
C ARG A 102 -8.52 7.04 20.35
N ARG A 103 -8.21 8.23 19.84
CA ARG A 103 -8.55 8.59 18.46
C ARG A 103 -7.87 7.54 17.57
N PRO A 104 -8.56 6.91 16.60
CA PRO A 104 -7.87 6.08 15.63
C PRO A 104 -6.75 6.95 15.06
N ALA A 105 -5.52 6.45 15.13
CA ALA A 105 -4.35 7.20 14.71
C ALA A 105 -4.67 7.78 13.33
N GLU A 106 -4.70 9.10 13.23
CA GLU A 106 -4.81 9.79 11.96
C GLU A 106 -3.70 9.17 11.11
N SER A 107 -4.10 8.41 10.08
CA SER A 107 -3.15 7.77 9.19
C SER A 107 -2.20 8.86 8.69
N PRO A 108 -0.88 8.59 8.62
CA PRO A 108 0.07 9.60 8.17
C PRO A 108 -0.43 10.17 6.86
N SER A 109 -0.61 11.50 6.84
CA SER A 109 -1.07 12.35 5.73
C SER A 109 -1.57 11.54 4.55
N THR A 110 -2.89 11.45 4.39
CA THR A 110 -3.51 11.13 3.10
C THR A 110 -2.73 11.92 2.06
N ILE A 111 -1.94 11.24 1.23
CA ILE A 111 -1.50 11.85 0.00
C ILE A 111 -2.83 12.03 -0.71
N GLU A 112 -3.36 13.26 -0.70
CA GLU A 112 -4.46 13.63 -1.56
C GLU A 112 -3.87 13.56 -2.96
N VAL A 113 -4.00 12.38 -3.54
CA VAL A 113 -3.61 12.13 -4.88
C VAL A 113 -4.68 12.79 -5.74
N ASP A 114 -4.36 13.97 -6.26
CA ASP A 114 -5.24 14.67 -7.18
C ASP A 114 -5.36 13.86 -8.48
N PRO A 115 -6.57 13.47 -8.91
CA PRO A 115 -6.79 12.76 -10.17
C PRO A 115 -6.21 13.52 -11.38
N GLY A 116 -6.13 14.85 -11.32
CA GLY A 116 -5.48 15.68 -12.35
C GLY A 116 -3.96 15.53 -12.42
N THR A 117 -3.30 15.07 -11.34
CA THR A 117 -1.86 14.79 -11.30
C THR A 117 -1.49 13.57 -12.14
N PHE A 118 -2.43 12.64 -12.37
CA PHE A 118 -2.24 11.49 -13.25
C PHE A 118 -2.37 11.81 -14.74
N ALA A 119 -2.88 12.99 -15.11
CA ALA A 119 -2.92 13.40 -16.51
C ALA A 119 -1.53 13.43 -17.16
N ASN A 120 -0.48 13.62 -16.34
CA ASN A 120 0.93 13.59 -16.73
C ASN A 120 1.65 12.36 -16.15
N LEU A 121 0.94 11.23 -15.92
CA LEU A 121 1.56 10.06 -15.28
C LEU A 121 2.74 9.51 -16.07
N ALA A 122 2.71 9.50 -17.41
CA ALA A 122 3.89 9.18 -18.22
C ALA A 122 5.07 10.11 -17.90
N ASP A 123 4.83 11.41 -17.86
CA ASP A 123 5.89 12.40 -17.61
C ASP A 123 6.43 12.27 -16.17
N ASN A 124 5.55 12.00 -15.20
CA ASN A 124 5.91 11.75 -13.81
C ASN A 124 6.68 10.44 -13.65
N LEU A 125 6.30 9.39 -14.38
CA LEU A 125 6.98 8.09 -14.35
C LEU A 125 8.34 8.17 -15.05
N GLN A 126 8.45 8.89 -16.16
CA GLN A 126 9.72 9.21 -16.82
C GLN A 126 10.62 10.03 -15.89
N ALA A 127 10.11 11.09 -15.27
CA ALA A 127 10.88 11.91 -14.33
C ALA A 127 11.32 11.11 -13.10
N ALA A 128 10.48 10.24 -12.56
CA ALA A 128 10.83 9.33 -11.47
C ALA A 128 11.90 8.33 -11.92
N TRP A 129 11.79 7.77 -13.13
CA TRP A 129 12.77 6.85 -13.69
C TRP A 129 14.14 7.51 -13.90
N GLU A 130 14.18 8.78 -14.31
CA GLU A 130 15.40 9.57 -14.52
C GLU A 130 15.96 10.18 -13.24
N SER A 131 15.21 10.15 -12.13
CA SER A 131 15.64 10.71 -10.85
C SER A 131 16.97 10.08 -10.37
N PRO A 132 17.91 10.90 -9.85
CA PRO A 132 19.17 10.40 -9.30
C PRO A 132 18.98 9.52 -8.06
N ASP A 133 17.84 9.63 -7.38
CA ASP A 133 17.50 8.82 -6.20
C ASP A 133 17.11 7.37 -6.57
N VAL A 134 16.76 7.13 -7.85
CA VAL A 134 16.42 5.79 -8.35
C VAL A 134 17.69 5.07 -8.79
N THR A 135 18.15 4.14 -7.94
CA THR A 135 19.32 3.32 -8.25
C THR A 135 19.09 2.38 -9.44
N MET A 136 20.16 2.03 -10.15
CA MET A 136 20.12 1.03 -11.24
C MET A 136 19.53 -0.32 -10.81
N ARG A 137 19.73 -0.71 -9.54
CA ARG A 137 19.14 -1.93 -8.99
C ARG A 137 17.62 -1.90 -8.99
N VAL A 138 17.02 -0.75 -8.64
CA VAL A 138 15.56 -0.56 -8.64
C VAL A 138 15.03 -0.60 -10.07
N ARG A 139 15.70 0.09 -11.01
CA ARG A 139 15.36 0.04 -12.45
C ARG A 139 15.35 -1.39 -12.98
N GLN A 140 16.39 -2.15 -12.68
CA GLN A 140 16.52 -3.55 -13.13
C GLN A 140 15.47 -4.47 -12.49
N GLN A 141 15.12 -4.22 -11.22
CA GLN A 141 14.10 -5.00 -10.54
C GLN A 141 12.70 -4.75 -11.11
N LEU A 142 12.40 -3.49 -11.48
CA LEU A 142 11.16 -3.15 -12.17
C LEU A 142 11.08 -3.85 -13.53
N LEU A 143 12.13 -3.75 -14.36
CA LEU A 143 12.23 -4.41 -15.67
C LEU A 143 11.98 -5.91 -15.58
N ARG A 144 12.60 -6.60 -14.61
CA ARG A 144 12.43 -8.05 -14.40
C ARG A 144 11.04 -8.46 -13.92
N THR A 145 10.27 -7.52 -13.37
CA THR A 145 8.89 -7.80 -12.95
C THR A 145 7.94 -7.73 -14.15
N LEU A 146 8.28 -6.91 -15.14
CA LEU A 146 7.40 -6.55 -16.24
C LEU A 146 7.73 -7.23 -17.57
N ILE A 147 8.99 -7.64 -17.76
CA ILE A 147 9.49 -8.24 -19.00
C ILE A 147 9.85 -9.70 -18.73
N ALA A 148 9.30 -10.61 -19.54
CA ALA A 148 9.62 -12.02 -19.51
C ALA A 148 10.98 -12.29 -20.18
N ASP A 149 11.16 -11.78 -21.40
CA ASP A 149 12.43 -11.81 -22.13
C ASP A 149 12.52 -10.72 -23.20
N ILE A 150 13.74 -10.49 -23.69
CA ILE A 150 14.04 -9.57 -24.79
C ILE A 150 14.82 -10.35 -25.84
N VAL A 151 14.25 -10.48 -27.03
CA VAL A 151 14.91 -11.09 -28.18
C VAL A 151 15.56 -9.99 -29.01
N VAL A 152 16.86 -10.12 -29.24
CA VAL A 152 17.64 -9.19 -30.07
C VAL A 152 17.92 -9.84 -31.42
N ASP A 153 17.58 -9.13 -32.48
CA ASP A 153 17.91 -9.51 -33.86
C ASP A 153 18.68 -8.37 -34.55
N VAL A 154 19.50 -8.70 -35.54
CA VAL A 154 20.26 -7.73 -36.33
C VAL A 154 19.84 -7.87 -37.77
N ASP A 155 19.23 -6.81 -38.30
CA ASP A 155 18.96 -6.71 -39.73
C ASP A 155 20.23 -6.22 -40.43
N ASP A 156 20.97 -7.15 -41.05
CA ASP A 156 22.22 -6.87 -41.75
C ASP A 156 22.03 -6.05 -43.04
N GLU A 157 20.83 -6.05 -43.64
CA GLU A 157 20.55 -5.29 -44.86
C GLU A 157 20.36 -3.80 -44.55
N VAL A 158 19.68 -3.50 -43.45
CA VAL A 158 19.40 -2.13 -43.00
C VAL A 158 20.40 -1.62 -41.95
N ARG A 159 21.20 -2.53 -41.38
CA ARG A 159 22.12 -2.32 -40.24
C ARG A 159 21.41 -1.83 -38.97
N ASP A 160 20.21 -2.34 -38.75
CA ASP A 160 19.40 -2.03 -37.57
C ASP A 160 19.45 -3.16 -36.55
N VAL A 161 19.35 -2.79 -35.26
CA VAL A 161 19.18 -3.75 -34.16
C VAL A 161 17.71 -3.74 -33.78
N VAL A 162 17.03 -4.87 -33.98
CA VAL A 162 15.61 -5.05 -33.68
C VAL A 162 15.48 -5.71 -32.31
N LEU A 163 14.63 -5.13 -31.45
CA LEU A 163 14.35 -5.62 -30.10
C LEU A 163 12.89 -6.05 -30.05
N THR A 164 12.64 -7.32 -29.73
CA THR A 164 11.30 -7.82 -29.43
C THR A 164 11.20 -8.04 -27.93
N ILE A 165 10.24 -7.39 -27.28
CA ILE A 165 10.01 -7.45 -25.83
C ILE A 165 8.74 -8.28 -25.60
N HIS A 166 8.80 -9.27 -24.71
CA HIS A 166 7.66 -10.11 -24.32
C HIS A 166 7.27 -9.91 -22.86
#